data_AF-A0A9P6R2N3-F1
#
_entry.id   AF-A0A9P6R2N3-F1
#
_cell.length_a   1.000
_cell.length_b   1.000
_cell.length_c   1.000
_cell.angle_alpha   90.00
_cell.angle_beta   90.00
_cell.angle_gamma   90.00
#
_symmetry.space_group_name_H-M   'P 1'
#
loop_
_entity.id
_entity.type
_entity.pdbx_description
1 polymer ?
#
loop_
_entity_poly.entity_id
_entity_poly.type
_entity_poly.pdbx_seq_one_letter_code
_entity_poly.pdbx_strand_id
1 'polypeptide(L)'
;MEHKKVLSQYQREEGYNIQLNKELEKISEENRLMLKNHERLEHKNTELLQQYNDLQHKYNKKVENYKELDRNYMALVRPLQVTKDDPSTIYNRLVQITVSIEHLIQRAKGDRSVNLRREAVFENFQGYGLFQVFPEEALLDPYHLNLYMESVIMTILFYRLFARPLGCIFEQSKEFEGIRKWVNERDPKMATRWRQQICVLVAQDVDTMAHKREEEVRAAAESLSHVISTIYPNVDMSVKIKELCYNTFDLSLAMFGMESMIYPVPIRLGIPFDNENMTTPQKSNPEGLVSLVIFPAFQDDSKNFYYKPKVWCY
;
A
#
# COMPACT_ATOMS: atom_id res chain seq x y z
N MET A 1 -74.11 -36.79 89.43
CA MET A 1 -72.85 -35.98 89.36
C MET A 1 -72.11 -36.18 88.03
N GLU A 2 -72.27 -37.33 87.36
CA GLU A 2 -71.63 -37.65 86.06
C GLU A 2 -72.19 -36.88 84.85
N HIS A 3 -73.51 -36.64 84.78
CA HIS A 3 -74.14 -35.93 83.65
C HIS A 3 -73.63 -34.49 83.45
N LYS A 4 -73.23 -33.80 84.53
CA LYS A 4 -72.60 -32.47 84.47
C LYS A 4 -71.18 -32.51 83.91
N LYS A 5 -70.44 -33.60 84.16
CA LYS A 5 -69.09 -33.80 83.60
C LYS A 5 -69.17 -34.06 82.11
N VAL A 6 -70.08 -34.92 81.66
CA VAL A 6 -70.30 -35.23 80.23
C VAL A 6 -70.71 -33.99 79.44
N LEU A 7 -71.65 -33.19 79.95
CA LEU A 7 -72.04 -31.91 79.32
C LEU A 7 -70.88 -30.90 79.24
N SER A 8 -70.04 -30.82 80.29
CA SER A 8 -68.85 -29.95 80.27
C SER A 8 -67.77 -30.42 79.30
N GLN A 9 -67.71 -31.73 79.03
CA GLN A 9 -66.78 -32.33 78.08
C GLN A 9 -67.24 -32.05 76.64
N TYR A 10 -68.54 -32.23 76.37
CA TYR A 10 -69.15 -31.86 75.08
C TYR A 10 -68.98 -30.38 74.75
N GLN A 11 -69.21 -29.47 75.71
CA GLN A 11 -69.02 -28.03 75.50
C GLN A 11 -67.55 -27.66 75.23
N ARG A 12 -66.58 -28.40 75.81
CA ARG A 12 -65.15 -28.21 75.51
C ARG A 12 -64.78 -28.74 74.13
N GLU A 13 -65.30 -29.89 73.73
CA GLU A 13 -65.08 -30.47 72.40
C GLU A 13 -65.71 -29.62 71.30
N GLU A 14 -66.90 -29.05 71.55
CA GLU A 14 -67.57 -28.14 70.63
C GLU A 14 -66.79 -26.81 70.49
N GLY A 15 -66.30 -26.25 71.60
CA GLY A 15 -65.40 -25.09 71.57
C GLY A 15 -64.08 -25.35 70.84
N TYR A 16 -63.50 -26.54 71.01
CA TYR A 16 -62.29 -26.96 70.31
C TYR A 16 -62.53 -27.12 68.80
N ASN A 17 -63.65 -27.74 68.39
CA ASN A 17 -64.01 -27.88 66.98
C ASN A 17 -64.25 -26.51 66.30
N ILE A 18 -64.89 -25.56 66.99
CA ILE A 18 -65.07 -24.19 66.47
C ILE A 18 -63.71 -23.51 66.28
N GLN A 19 -62.78 -23.69 67.21
CA GLN A 19 -61.44 -23.11 67.12
C GLN A 19 -60.61 -23.74 66.01
N LEU A 20 -60.67 -25.07 65.85
CA LEU A 20 -60.03 -25.81 64.77
C LEU A 20 -60.57 -25.39 63.38
N ASN A 21 -61.89 -25.22 63.25
CA ASN A 21 -62.49 -24.74 62.00
C ASN A 21 -62.03 -23.32 61.64
N LYS A 22 -61.90 -22.43 62.63
CA LYS A 22 -61.34 -21.08 62.41
C LYS A 22 -59.88 -21.11 61.98
N GLU A 23 -59.07 -22.01 62.54
CA GLU A 23 -57.68 -22.19 62.12
C GLU A 23 -57.59 -22.76 60.70
N LEU A 24 -58.44 -23.73 60.36
CA LEU A 24 -58.52 -24.29 59.00
C LEU A 24 -58.94 -23.24 57.97
N GLU A 25 -59.92 -22.39 58.28
CA GLU A 25 -60.32 -21.27 57.42
C GLU A 25 -59.16 -20.27 57.24
N LYS A 26 -58.43 -19.96 58.31
CA LYS A 26 -57.29 -19.06 58.24
C LYS A 26 -56.15 -19.62 57.37
N ILE A 27 -55.82 -20.90 57.55
CA ILE A 27 -54.81 -21.60 56.74
C ILE A 27 -55.26 -21.69 55.28
N SER A 28 -56.54 -21.94 55.02
CA SER A 28 -57.11 -21.96 53.67
C SER A 28 -56.96 -20.62 52.97
N GLU A 29 -57.25 -19.51 53.66
CA GLU A 29 -57.10 -18.17 53.12
C GLU A 29 -55.63 -17.78 52.91
N GLU A 30 -54.73 -18.14 53.83
CA GLU A 30 -53.29 -17.95 53.68
C GLU A 30 -52.72 -18.71 52.47
N ASN A 31 -53.14 -19.97 52.27
CA ASN A 31 -52.76 -20.76 51.10
C ASN A 31 -53.27 -20.14 49.79
N ARG A 32 -54.50 -19.62 49.78
CA ARG A 32 -55.07 -18.92 48.63
C ARG A 32 -54.27 -17.67 48.28
N LEU A 33 -53.84 -16.92 49.29
CA LEU A 33 -53.01 -15.72 49.11
C LEU A 33 -51.62 -16.06 48.57
N MET A 34 -51.02 -17.14 49.08
CA MET A 34 -49.72 -17.66 48.62
C MET A 34 -49.77 -18.11 47.16
N LEU A 35 -50.82 -18.83 46.76
CA LEU A 35 -51.04 -19.23 45.36
C LEU A 35 -51.11 -18.02 44.42
N LYS A 36 -51.91 -17.00 44.76
CA LYS A 36 -51.98 -15.76 43.96
C LYS A 36 -50.64 -15.03 43.88
N ASN A 37 -49.87 -14.99 44.97
CA ASN A 37 -48.55 -14.38 44.96
C ASN A 37 -47.56 -15.17 44.11
N HIS A 38 -47.65 -16.50 44.14
CA HIS A 38 -46.83 -17.38 43.31
C HIS A 38 -47.10 -17.16 41.83
N GLU A 39 -48.37 -17.16 41.41
CA GLU A 39 -48.77 -16.86 40.03
C GLU A 39 -48.28 -15.48 39.58
N ARG A 40 -48.38 -14.46 40.45
CA ARG A 40 -47.88 -13.11 40.15
C ARG A 40 -46.37 -13.08 39.97
N LEU A 41 -45.62 -13.85 40.75
CA LEU A 41 -44.17 -13.95 40.66
C LEU A 41 -43.74 -14.72 39.41
N GLU A 42 -44.42 -15.81 39.07
CA GLU A 42 -44.17 -16.55 37.82
C GLU A 42 -44.40 -15.66 36.60
N HIS A 43 -45.50 -14.89 36.58
CA HIS A 43 -45.76 -13.97 35.48
C HIS A 43 -44.65 -12.94 35.32
N LYS A 44 -44.24 -12.29 36.42
CA LYS A 44 -43.11 -11.33 36.41
C LYS A 44 -41.79 -11.97 35.98
N ASN A 45 -41.53 -13.20 36.43
CA ASN A 45 -40.29 -13.90 36.07
C ASN A 45 -40.28 -14.20 34.56
N THR A 46 -41.43 -14.58 34.01
CA THR A 46 -41.60 -14.83 32.57
C THR A 46 -41.40 -13.54 31.75
N GLU A 47 -41.97 -12.41 32.20
CA GLU A 47 -41.75 -11.10 31.58
C GLU A 47 -40.28 -10.67 31.60
N LEU A 48 -39.61 -10.84 32.75
CA LEU A 48 -38.19 -10.51 32.88
C LEU A 48 -37.32 -11.39 31.97
N LEU A 49 -37.65 -12.67 31.83
CA LEU A 49 -36.95 -13.58 30.93
C LEU A 49 -37.08 -13.15 29.47
N GLN A 50 -38.28 -12.71 29.05
CA GLN A 50 -38.51 -12.17 27.72
C GLN A 50 -37.69 -10.88 27.49
N GLN A 51 -37.73 -9.95 28.44
CA GLN A 51 -36.95 -8.71 28.36
C GLN A 51 -35.44 -8.98 28.28
N TYR A 52 -34.96 -9.95 29.06
CA TYR A 52 -33.56 -10.36 29.04
C TYR A 52 -33.15 -10.91 27.66
N ASN A 53 -33.96 -11.81 27.09
CA ASN A 53 -33.70 -12.38 25.77
C ASN A 53 -33.72 -11.33 24.67
N ASP A 54 -34.67 -10.40 24.70
CA ASP A 54 -34.74 -9.28 23.76
C ASP A 54 -33.51 -8.38 23.84
N LEU A 55 -33.05 -8.09 25.07
CA LEU A 55 -31.88 -7.25 25.30
C LEU A 55 -30.59 -7.94 24.85
N GLN A 56 -30.47 -9.24 25.13
CA GLN A 56 -29.37 -10.08 24.65
C GLN A 56 -29.31 -10.10 23.12
N HIS A 57 -30.47 -10.23 22.46
CA HIS A 57 -30.51 -10.24 21.00
C HIS A 57 -30.10 -8.87 20.40
N LYS A 58 -30.58 -7.77 20.98
CA LYS A 58 -30.17 -6.40 20.60
C LYS A 58 -28.67 -6.16 20.82
N TYR A 59 -28.10 -6.68 21.91
CA TYR A 59 -26.69 -6.59 22.20
C TYR A 59 -25.85 -7.32 21.15
N ASN A 60 -26.19 -8.58 20.85
CA ASN A 60 -25.49 -9.37 19.83
C ASN A 60 -25.56 -8.72 18.45
N LYS A 61 -26.71 -8.13 18.09
CA LYS A 61 -26.86 -7.37 16.83
C LYS A 61 -25.95 -6.13 16.80
N LYS A 62 -25.83 -5.40 17.92
CA LYS A 62 -24.88 -4.27 18.01
C LYS A 62 -23.43 -4.73 17.86
N VAL A 63 -23.04 -5.83 18.51
CA VAL A 63 -21.68 -6.38 18.39
C VAL A 63 -21.36 -6.73 16.94
N GLU A 64 -22.30 -7.34 16.21
CA GLU A 64 -22.07 -7.70 14.81
C GLU A 64 -21.97 -6.45 13.91
N ASN A 65 -22.83 -5.45 14.13
CA ASN A 65 -22.73 -4.16 13.44
C ASN A 65 -21.40 -3.46 13.71
N TYR A 66 -20.87 -3.53 14.94
CA TYR A 66 -19.56 -2.96 15.26
C TYR A 66 -18.42 -3.69 14.57
N LYS A 67 -18.46 -5.02 14.45
CA LYS A 67 -17.47 -5.78 13.68
C LYS A 67 -17.53 -5.46 12.19
N GLU A 68 -18.72 -5.20 11.66
CA GLU A 68 -18.89 -4.79 10.26
C GLU A 68 -18.36 -3.37 10.05
N LEU A 69 -18.64 -2.45 10.98
CA LEU A 69 -18.09 -1.10 10.96
C LEU A 69 -16.56 -1.10 11.05
N ASP A 70 -15.99 -1.94 11.92
CA ASP A 70 -14.53 -2.09 12.06
C ASP A 70 -13.90 -2.68 10.79
N ARG A 71 -14.54 -3.69 10.17
CA ARG A 71 -14.12 -4.20 8.86
C ARG A 71 -14.16 -3.13 7.77
N ASN A 72 -15.23 -2.33 7.72
CA ASN A 72 -15.36 -1.24 6.75
C ASN A 72 -14.34 -0.12 7.02
N TYR A 73 -14.10 0.22 8.29
CA TYR A 73 -13.08 1.17 8.70
C TYR A 73 -11.68 0.69 8.31
N MET A 74 -11.33 -0.56 8.61
CA MET A 74 -10.05 -1.15 8.21
C MET A 74 -9.91 -1.23 6.68
N ALA A 75 -10.99 -1.51 5.96
CA ALA A 75 -11.00 -1.48 4.49
C ALA A 75 -10.80 -0.06 3.92
N LEU A 76 -11.24 0.99 4.63
CA LEU A 76 -11.00 2.39 4.28
C LEU A 76 -9.60 2.87 4.69
N VAL A 77 -9.08 2.39 5.81
CA VAL A 77 -7.76 2.74 6.36
C VAL A 77 -6.63 2.01 5.64
N ARG A 78 -6.84 0.76 5.20
CA ARG A 78 -5.81 -0.02 4.50
C ARG A 78 -5.31 0.68 3.21
N PRO A 79 -6.16 1.27 2.35
CA PRO A 79 -5.74 2.14 1.24
C PRO A 79 -4.89 3.33 1.70
N LEU A 80 -5.32 4.03 2.77
CA LEU A 80 -4.57 5.15 3.36
C LEU A 80 -3.19 4.71 3.89
N GLN A 81 -3.09 3.46 4.34
CA GLN A 81 -1.86 2.82 4.82
C GLN A 81 -0.96 2.29 3.68
N VAL A 82 -1.51 2.02 2.49
CA VAL A 82 -0.73 1.64 1.28
C VAL A 82 -0.13 2.89 0.61
N THR A 83 -0.76 4.06 0.76
CA THR A 83 -0.17 5.38 0.46
C THR A 83 0.78 5.92 1.54
N LYS A 84 1.41 5.05 2.35
CA LYS A 84 2.36 5.45 3.40
C LYS A 84 3.75 5.84 2.92
N ASP A 85 4.07 5.66 1.64
CA ASP A 85 5.29 6.23 1.08
C ASP A 85 5.15 7.75 1.10
N ASP A 86 5.61 8.36 2.18
CA ASP A 86 5.77 9.79 2.29
C ASP A 86 6.87 10.25 1.32
N PRO A 87 6.95 11.55 1.00
CA PRO A 87 7.98 12.07 0.10
C PRO A 87 9.41 11.63 0.51
N SER A 88 9.68 11.50 1.81
CA SER A 88 10.97 11.01 2.34
C SER A 88 11.25 9.56 1.96
N THR A 89 10.25 8.68 2.03
CA THR A 89 10.39 7.27 1.66
C THR A 89 10.65 7.12 0.17
N ILE A 90 9.93 7.87 -0.68
CA ILE A 90 10.19 7.90 -2.13
C ILE A 90 11.61 8.39 -2.42
N TYR A 91 12.05 9.45 -1.74
CA TYR A 91 13.40 9.97 -1.87
C TYR A 91 14.45 8.87 -1.57
N ASN A 92 14.31 8.19 -0.43
CA ASN A 92 15.22 7.12 -0.04
C ASN A 92 15.24 5.95 -1.04
N ARG A 93 14.07 5.59 -1.60
CA ARG A 93 13.98 4.55 -2.63
C ARG A 93 14.64 4.97 -3.95
N LEU A 94 14.54 6.24 -4.37
CA LEU A 94 15.28 6.77 -5.52
C LEU A 94 16.80 6.72 -5.30
N VAL A 95 17.26 7.07 -4.09
CA VAL A 95 18.68 6.93 -3.72
C VAL A 95 19.11 5.46 -3.80
N GLN A 96 18.31 4.52 -3.28
CA GLN A 96 18.61 3.09 -3.34
C GLN A 96 18.69 2.56 -4.78
N ILE A 97 17.82 3.03 -5.69
CA ILE A 97 17.89 2.68 -7.11
C ILE A 97 19.19 3.21 -7.71
N THR A 98 19.54 4.47 -7.44
CA THR A 98 20.78 5.09 -7.93
C THR A 98 22.00 4.27 -7.50
N VAL A 99 22.09 3.94 -6.20
CA VAL A 99 23.18 3.12 -5.64
C VAL A 99 23.16 1.70 -6.20
N SER A 100 21.98 1.12 -6.42
CA SER A 100 21.84 -0.22 -7.02
C SER A 100 22.38 -0.27 -8.45
N ILE A 101 22.11 0.76 -9.26
CA ILE A 101 22.63 0.90 -10.62
C ILE A 101 24.16 1.02 -10.58
N GLU A 102 24.70 1.88 -9.73
CA GLU A 102 26.15 2.05 -9.56
C GLU A 102 26.82 0.72 -9.17
N HIS A 103 26.29 0.02 -8.17
CA HIS A 103 26.80 -1.29 -7.76
C HIS A 103 26.68 -2.38 -8.84
N LEU A 104 25.62 -2.34 -9.65
CA LEU A 104 25.43 -3.26 -10.75
C LEU A 104 26.57 -3.12 -11.77
N ILE A 105 26.89 -1.88 -12.16
CA ILE A 105 27.95 -1.58 -13.12
C ILE A 105 29.33 -1.91 -12.54
N GLN A 106 29.58 -1.56 -11.28
CA GLN A 106 30.84 -1.86 -10.61
C GLN A 106 31.11 -3.37 -10.54
N ARG A 107 30.06 -4.18 -10.33
CA ARG A 107 30.17 -5.64 -10.39
C ARG A 107 30.36 -6.16 -11.80
N ALA A 108 29.64 -5.60 -12.77
CA ALA A 108 29.73 -6.02 -14.18
C ALA A 108 31.11 -5.76 -14.79
N LYS A 109 31.73 -4.61 -14.50
CA LYS A 109 33.06 -4.30 -15.05
C LYS A 109 34.19 -5.19 -14.51
N GLY A 110 34.04 -5.72 -13.29
CA GLY A 110 35.10 -6.47 -12.59
C GLY A 110 36.34 -5.63 -12.29
N ASP A 111 37.40 -6.29 -11.79
CA ASP A 111 38.67 -5.62 -11.53
C ASP A 111 39.29 -5.10 -12.83
N ARG A 112 39.79 -3.86 -12.80
CA ARG A 112 40.45 -3.18 -13.93
C ARG A 112 39.61 -3.10 -15.22
N SER A 113 38.30 -3.27 -15.16
CA SER A 113 37.40 -3.24 -16.33
C SER A 113 37.69 -4.33 -17.37
N VAL A 114 38.20 -5.49 -16.94
CA VAL A 114 38.58 -6.61 -17.83
C VAL A 114 37.41 -7.12 -18.68
N ASN A 115 36.17 -6.93 -18.20
CA ASN A 115 34.97 -7.40 -18.90
C ASN A 115 34.39 -6.38 -19.88
N LEU A 116 34.96 -5.18 -19.99
CA LEU A 116 34.40 -4.10 -20.78
C LEU A 116 34.79 -4.25 -22.27
N ARG A 117 33.80 -4.39 -23.15
CA ARG A 117 33.99 -4.28 -24.60
C ARG A 117 33.74 -2.86 -25.08
N ARG A 118 34.79 -2.12 -25.43
CA ARG A 118 34.67 -0.70 -25.80
C ARG A 118 33.95 -0.52 -27.13
N GLU A 119 34.20 -1.37 -28.10
CA GLU A 119 33.61 -1.31 -29.45
C GLU A 119 32.08 -1.44 -29.36
N ALA A 120 31.61 -2.40 -28.55
CA ALA A 120 30.19 -2.66 -28.31
C ALA A 120 29.47 -1.51 -27.57
N VAL A 121 30.22 -0.75 -26.76
CA VAL A 121 29.72 0.46 -26.09
C VAL A 121 29.43 1.54 -27.13
N PHE A 122 30.34 1.78 -28.07
CA PHE A 122 30.14 2.81 -29.09
C PHE A 122 28.98 2.52 -30.02
N GLU A 123 28.87 1.28 -30.51
CA GLU A 123 27.76 0.86 -31.36
C GLU A 123 26.40 0.99 -30.66
N ASN A 124 26.30 0.57 -29.39
CA ASN A 124 25.06 0.67 -28.64
C ASN A 124 24.69 2.12 -28.29
N PHE A 125 25.64 2.91 -27.79
CA PHE A 125 25.34 4.26 -27.29
C PHE A 125 25.15 5.28 -28.43
N GLN A 126 25.68 5.02 -29.64
CA GLN A 126 25.29 5.78 -30.84
C GLN A 126 23.79 5.65 -31.10
N GLY A 127 23.22 4.45 -30.94
CA GLY A 127 21.79 4.20 -31.10
C GLY A 127 20.91 4.99 -30.12
N TYR A 128 21.44 5.38 -28.96
CA TYR A 128 20.76 6.23 -27.97
C TYR A 128 21.02 7.73 -28.16
N GLY A 129 21.80 8.14 -29.16
CA GLY A 129 22.13 9.55 -29.44
C GLY A 129 23.08 10.18 -28.42
N LEU A 130 23.73 9.37 -27.58
CA LEU A 130 24.47 9.82 -26.39
C LEU A 130 25.85 10.45 -26.71
N PHE A 131 26.41 10.22 -27.90
CA PHE A 131 27.74 10.71 -28.29
C PHE A 131 27.75 12.04 -29.06
N GLN A 132 26.61 12.71 -29.26
CA GLN A 132 26.59 13.95 -30.05
C GLN A 132 27.30 15.14 -29.37
N VAL A 133 27.54 15.06 -28.05
CA VAL A 133 27.98 16.19 -27.22
C VAL A 133 29.18 15.84 -26.32
N PHE A 134 29.68 14.60 -26.37
CA PHE A 134 30.66 14.07 -25.42
C PHE A 134 32.06 13.91 -26.08
N PRO A 135 33.18 13.89 -25.30
CA PRO A 135 34.52 13.75 -25.87
C PRO A 135 34.69 12.59 -26.85
N GLU A 136 35.55 12.81 -27.85
CA GLU A 136 35.95 11.82 -28.85
C GLU A 136 36.35 10.49 -28.20
N GLU A 137 36.12 9.38 -28.92
CA GLU A 137 36.40 8.00 -28.47
C GLU A 137 37.78 7.82 -27.80
N ALA A 138 38.79 8.55 -28.28
CA ALA A 138 40.15 8.52 -27.76
C ALA A 138 40.31 9.06 -26.32
N LEU A 139 39.38 9.90 -25.84
CA LEU A 139 39.43 10.57 -24.53
C LEU A 139 38.57 9.86 -23.46
N LEU A 140 37.92 8.75 -23.82
CA LEU A 140 36.99 8.05 -22.93
C LEU A 140 37.69 7.11 -21.95
N ASP A 141 37.95 7.63 -20.75
CA ASP A 141 38.31 6.78 -19.59
C ASP A 141 37.19 5.77 -19.22
N PRO A 142 37.54 4.64 -18.59
CA PRO A 142 36.57 3.69 -18.02
C PRO A 142 35.55 4.33 -17.07
N TYR A 143 35.91 5.46 -16.46
CA TYR A 143 35.00 6.25 -15.63
C TYR A 143 33.80 6.77 -16.43
N HIS A 144 34.03 7.38 -17.60
CA HIS A 144 32.98 7.93 -18.46
C HIS A 144 32.06 6.83 -18.98
N LEU A 145 32.61 5.66 -19.31
CA LEU A 145 31.85 4.50 -19.76
C LEU A 145 30.88 3.99 -18.68
N ASN A 146 31.26 4.07 -17.39
CA ASN A 146 30.34 3.76 -16.30
C ASN A 146 29.19 4.77 -16.23
N LEU A 147 29.46 6.07 -16.38
CA LEU A 147 28.41 7.10 -16.38
C LEU A 147 27.40 6.91 -17.52
N TYR A 148 27.87 6.49 -18.69
CA TYR A 148 26.97 6.14 -19.79
C TYR A 148 26.13 4.91 -19.49
N MET A 149 26.74 3.86 -18.92
CA MET A 149 25.98 2.68 -18.50
C MET A 149 24.90 3.04 -17.47
N GLU A 150 25.22 3.91 -16.50
CA GLU A 150 24.23 4.43 -15.54
C GLU A 150 23.07 5.12 -16.27
N SER A 151 23.39 6.02 -17.21
CA SER A 151 22.40 6.74 -18.02
C SER A 151 21.52 5.82 -18.87
N VAL A 152 22.10 4.82 -19.54
CA VAL A 152 21.37 3.86 -20.38
C VAL A 152 20.45 2.96 -19.55
N ILE A 153 20.96 2.43 -18.42
CA ILE A 153 20.14 1.63 -17.51
C ILE A 153 18.96 2.47 -17.01
N MET A 154 19.22 3.69 -16.57
CA MET A 154 18.16 4.58 -16.08
C MET A 154 17.16 4.95 -17.19
N THR A 155 17.62 5.13 -18.43
CA THR A 155 16.77 5.39 -19.60
C THR A 155 15.84 4.21 -19.88
N ILE A 156 16.34 2.98 -19.81
CA ILE A 156 15.53 1.77 -19.99
C ILE A 156 14.49 1.65 -18.87
N LEU A 157 14.91 1.82 -17.61
CA LEU A 157 14.02 1.82 -16.45
C LEU A 157 12.93 2.92 -16.57
N PHE A 158 13.30 4.09 -17.07
CA PHE A 158 12.37 5.19 -17.31
C PHE A 158 11.28 4.79 -18.31
N TYR A 159 11.66 4.37 -19.53
CA TYR A 159 10.68 4.12 -20.59
C TYR A 159 9.84 2.86 -20.34
N ARG A 160 10.41 1.84 -19.69
CA ARG A 160 9.71 0.59 -19.41
C ARG A 160 8.83 0.68 -18.17
N LEU A 161 9.28 1.37 -17.10
CA LEU A 161 8.63 1.27 -15.77
C LEU A 161 8.12 2.62 -15.25
N PHE A 162 8.92 3.70 -15.25
CA PHE A 162 8.48 4.99 -14.69
C PHE A 162 7.46 5.72 -15.57
N ALA A 163 7.61 5.68 -16.89
CA ALA A 163 6.69 6.31 -17.83
C ALA A 163 5.36 5.54 -17.97
N ARG A 164 5.33 4.29 -17.47
CA ARG A 164 4.21 3.36 -17.60
C ARG A 164 3.89 2.68 -16.27
N PRO A 165 3.57 3.43 -15.20
CA PRO A 165 3.37 2.86 -13.87
C PRO A 165 2.20 1.86 -13.83
N LEU A 166 1.20 2.01 -14.70
CA LEU A 166 0.07 1.08 -14.84
C LEU A 166 0.20 0.13 -16.04
N GLY A 167 1.42 -0.09 -16.57
CA GLY A 167 1.66 -0.97 -17.72
C GLY A 167 1.12 -2.38 -17.54
N CYS A 168 1.10 -2.89 -16.31
CA CYS A 168 0.52 -4.19 -15.97
C CYS A 168 -1.02 -4.24 -16.05
N ILE A 169 -1.71 -3.10 -16.10
CA ILE A 169 -3.18 -3.03 -16.26
C ILE A 169 -3.54 -2.67 -17.70
N PHE A 170 -2.89 -1.62 -18.21
CA PHE A 170 -3.23 -0.99 -19.48
C PHE A 170 -2.09 -1.20 -20.47
N GLU A 171 -2.34 -2.03 -21.49
CA GLU A 171 -1.39 -2.31 -22.59
C GLU A 171 -0.94 -1.04 -23.31
N GLN A 172 -1.81 -0.02 -23.36
CA GLN A 172 -1.51 1.33 -23.80
C GLN A 172 -2.06 2.29 -22.75
N SER A 173 -1.23 3.15 -22.19
CA SER A 173 -1.63 4.10 -21.15
C SER A 173 -2.56 5.23 -21.65
N LYS A 174 -2.95 5.22 -22.93
CA LYS A 174 -3.59 6.35 -23.61
C LYS A 174 -5.05 6.54 -23.20
N GLU A 175 -5.79 5.45 -23.08
CA GLU A 175 -7.23 5.48 -22.74
C GLU A 175 -7.41 5.90 -21.28
N PHE A 176 -6.62 5.32 -20.38
CA PHE A 176 -6.57 5.73 -18.98
C PHE A 176 -6.19 7.21 -18.85
N GLU A 177 -5.14 7.64 -19.54
CA GLU A 177 -4.69 9.03 -19.48
C GLU A 177 -5.71 10.01 -20.07
N GLY A 178 -6.42 9.61 -21.13
CA GLY A 178 -7.52 10.37 -21.71
C GLY A 178 -8.67 10.60 -20.72
N ILE A 179 -9.10 9.53 -20.03
CA ILE A 179 -10.14 9.63 -18.99
C ILE A 179 -9.62 10.46 -17.81
N ARG A 180 -8.38 10.20 -17.36
CA ARG A 180 -7.76 10.93 -16.24
C ARG A 180 -7.74 12.41 -16.52
N LYS A 181 -7.31 12.81 -17.72
CA LYS A 181 -7.30 14.20 -18.16
C LYS A 181 -8.70 14.80 -18.19
N TRP A 182 -9.67 14.09 -18.76
CA TRP A 182 -11.07 14.53 -18.82
C TRP A 182 -11.71 14.73 -17.44
N VAL A 183 -11.44 13.84 -16.48
CA VAL A 183 -11.89 13.98 -15.08
C VAL A 183 -11.15 15.12 -14.40
N ASN A 184 -9.82 15.20 -14.56
CA ASN A 184 -8.99 16.20 -13.91
C ASN A 184 -9.36 17.65 -14.31
N GLU A 185 -9.77 17.87 -15.56
CA GLU A 185 -10.27 19.17 -16.02
C GLU A 185 -11.57 19.62 -15.33
N ARG A 186 -12.32 18.70 -14.70
CA ARG A 186 -13.63 18.97 -14.07
C ARG A 186 -13.58 18.87 -12.56
N ASP A 187 -12.94 17.82 -12.04
CA ASP A 187 -12.73 17.56 -10.63
C ASP A 187 -11.36 16.90 -10.41
N PRO A 188 -10.32 17.70 -10.12
CA PRO A 188 -8.97 17.19 -9.83
C PRO A 188 -8.94 16.24 -8.64
N LYS A 189 -9.79 16.45 -7.62
CA LYS A 189 -9.81 15.60 -6.41
C LYS A 189 -10.39 14.23 -6.75
N MET A 190 -11.42 14.18 -7.59
CA MET A 190 -11.96 12.91 -8.09
C MET A 190 -10.95 12.18 -8.97
N ALA A 191 -10.22 12.89 -9.84
CA ALA A 191 -9.16 12.30 -10.66
C ALA A 191 -8.06 11.65 -9.79
N THR A 192 -7.61 12.36 -8.74
CA THR A 192 -6.64 11.82 -7.77
C THR A 192 -7.16 10.59 -7.05
N ARG A 193 -8.40 10.63 -6.52
CA ARG A 193 -9.00 9.48 -5.84
C ARG A 193 -9.15 8.28 -6.76
N TRP A 194 -9.58 8.50 -7.99
CA TRP A 194 -9.75 7.43 -8.98
C TRP A 194 -8.40 6.77 -9.32
N ARG A 195 -7.35 7.57 -9.54
CA ARG A 195 -5.97 7.09 -9.72
C ARG A 195 -5.51 6.24 -8.53
N GLN A 196 -5.67 6.76 -7.31
CA GLN A 196 -5.34 6.04 -6.08
C GLN A 196 -6.09 4.71 -5.93
N GLN A 197 -7.39 4.70 -6.23
CA GLN A 197 -8.19 3.48 -6.18
C GLN A 197 -7.68 2.43 -7.17
N ILE A 198 -7.27 2.82 -8.38
CA ILE A 198 -6.67 1.90 -9.34
C ILE A 198 -5.35 1.34 -8.83
N CYS A 199 -4.47 2.17 -8.25
CA CYS A 199 -3.23 1.69 -7.62
C CYS A 199 -3.51 0.68 -6.49
N VAL A 200 -4.54 0.93 -5.69
CA VAL A 200 -4.95 0.02 -4.60
C VAL A 200 -5.47 -1.30 -5.17
N LEU A 201 -6.25 -1.27 -6.26
CA LEU A 201 -6.72 -2.49 -6.92
C LEU A 201 -5.53 -3.33 -7.42
N VAL A 202 -4.50 -2.71 -8.00
CA VAL A 202 -3.26 -3.41 -8.39
C VAL A 202 -2.56 -4.03 -7.19
N ALA A 203 -2.48 -3.29 -6.07
CA ALA A 203 -1.81 -3.76 -4.88
C ALA A 203 -2.57 -4.91 -4.17
N GLN A 204 -3.88 -5.02 -4.38
CA GLN A 204 -4.76 -6.00 -3.70
C GLN A 204 -5.04 -7.26 -4.52
N ASP A 205 -4.98 -7.21 -5.86
CA ASP A 205 -5.19 -8.38 -6.73
C ASP A 205 -3.89 -9.19 -6.87
N VAL A 206 -3.58 -9.96 -5.83
CA VAL A 206 -2.29 -10.65 -5.70
C VAL A 206 -2.05 -11.67 -6.82
N ASP A 207 -3.07 -12.39 -7.29
CA ASP A 207 -2.85 -13.52 -8.21
C ASP A 207 -2.80 -13.07 -9.67
N THR A 208 -3.75 -12.22 -10.12
CA THR A 208 -3.80 -11.79 -11.52
C THR A 208 -2.74 -10.74 -11.80
N MET A 209 -2.52 -9.80 -10.87
CA MET A 209 -1.54 -8.73 -11.07
C MET A 209 -0.11 -9.19 -10.81
N ALA A 210 0.14 -10.22 -10.00
CA ALA A 210 1.49 -10.77 -9.86
C ALA A 210 2.02 -11.31 -11.19
N HIS A 211 1.20 -12.02 -11.96
CA HIS A 211 1.63 -12.53 -13.27
C HIS A 211 1.96 -11.38 -14.25
N LYS A 212 1.07 -10.39 -14.36
CA LYS A 212 1.27 -9.25 -15.27
C LYS A 212 2.43 -8.34 -14.83
N ARG A 213 2.61 -8.15 -13.53
CA ARG A 213 3.78 -7.48 -12.95
C ARG A 213 5.07 -8.21 -13.33
N GLU A 214 5.09 -9.53 -13.13
CA GLU A 214 6.25 -10.35 -13.47
C GLU A 214 6.56 -10.30 -14.98
N GLU A 215 5.56 -10.21 -15.84
CA GLU A 215 5.75 -10.03 -17.29
C GLU A 215 6.40 -8.69 -17.66
N GLU A 216 5.89 -7.57 -17.12
CA GLU A 216 6.48 -6.24 -17.33
C GLU A 216 7.91 -6.15 -16.78
N VAL A 217 8.13 -6.67 -15.57
CA VAL A 217 9.45 -6.74 -14.92
C VAL A 217 10.41 -7.60 -15.74
N ARG A 218 9.94 -8.74 -16.27
CA ARG A 218 10.74 -9.62 -17.12
C ARG A 218 11.15 -8.93 -18.41
N ALA A 219 10.23 -8.26 -19.10
CA ALA A 219 10.53 -7.53 -20.33
C ALA A 219 11.58 -6.42 -20.12
N ALA A 220 11.48 -5.70 -19.00
CA ALA A 220 12.49 -4.70 -18.60
C ALA A 220 13.84 -5.36 -18.26
N ALA A 221 13.82 -6.46 -17.51
CA ALA A 221 15.01 -7.19 -17.11
C ALA A 221 15.74 -7.83 -18.31
N GLU A 222 15.00 -8.36 -19.30
CA GLU A 222 15.56 -8.88 -20.55
C GLU A 222 16.23 -7.76 -21.36
N SER A 223 15.58 -6.60 -21.48
CA SER A 223 16.14 -5.42 -22.16
C SER A 223 17.46 -4.99 -21.51
N LEU A 224 17.49 -4.91 -20.17
CA LEU A 224 18.71 -4.56 -19.42
C LEU A 224 19.79 -5.63 -19.53
N SER A 225 19.40 -6.90 -19.41
CA SER A 225 20.34 -8.04 -19.49
C SER A 225 20.98 -8.13 -20.86
N HIS A 226 20.24 -7.84 -21.93
CA HIS A 226 20.77 -7.76 -23.28
C HIS A 226 21.88 -6.69 -23.37
N VAL A 227 21.58 -5.45 -22.98
CA VAL A 227 22.57 -4.35 -23.02
C VAL A 227 23.80 -4.65 -22.16
N ILE A 228 23.59 -5.12 -20.92
CA ILE A 228 24.67 -5.42 -19.98
C ILE A 228 25.52 -6.58 -20.48
N SER A 229 24.94 -7.65 -21.04
CA SER A 229 25.70 -8.79 -21.57
C SER A 229 26.42 -8.46 -22.88
N THR A 230 25.91 -7.54 -23.70
CA THR A 230 26.63 -7.06 -24.88
C THR A 230 27.91 -6.31 -24.49
N ILE A 231 27.84 -5.50 -23.44
CA ILE A 231 28.95 -4.65 -22.99
C ILE A 231 29.90 -5.39 -22.01
N TYR A 232 29.34 -6.30 -21.20
CA TYR A 232 29.99 -7.12 -20.18
C TYR A 232 29.63 -8.60 -20.34
N PRO A 233 30.17 -9.31 -21.35
CA PRO A 233 29.72 -10.65 -21.76
C PRO A 233 29.96 -11.78 -20.75
N ASN A 234 30.88 -11.59 -19.81
CA ASN A 234 31.32 -12.64 -18.89
C ASN A 234 30.67 -12.55 -17.50
N VAL A 235 29.60 -11.75 -17.34
CA VAL A 235 28.97 -11.54 -16.03
C VAL A 235 27.47 -11.85 -16.11
N ASP A 236 27.05 -12.87 -15.36
CA ASP A 236 25.63 -13.10 -15.09
C ASP A 236 25.17 -12.24 -13.91
N MET A 237 24.29 -11.29 -14.21
CA MET A 237 23.67 -10.38 -13.25
C MET A 237 22.14 -10.48 -13.26
N SER A 238 21.58 -11.51 -13.89
CA SER A 238 20.14 -11.69 -14.12
C SER A 238 19.29 -11.47 -12.87
N VAL A 239 19.68 -12.06 -11.74
CA VAL A 239 18.97 -11.94 -10.45
C VAL A 239 18.94 -10.48 -9.97
N LYS A 240 20.07 -9.78 -10.00
CA LYS A 240 20.19 -8.39 -9.52
C LYS A 240 19.49 -7.41 -10.45
N ILE A 241 19.54 -7.66 -11.76
CA ILE A 241 18.78 -6.90 -12.75
C ILE A 241 17.29 -7.06 -12.49
N LYS A 242 16.82 -8.28 -12.23
CA LYS A 242 15.42 -8.54 -11.90
C LYS A 242 14.98 -7.85 -10.63
N GLU A 243 15.79 -7.91 -9.56
CA GLU A 243 15.54 -7.19 -8.30
C GLU A 243 15.46 -5.67 -8.52
N LEU A 244 16.38 -5.10 -9.30
CA LEU A 244 16.36 -3.68 -9.67
C LEU A 244 15.07 -3.30 -10.40
N CYS A 245 14.65 -4.09 -11.40
CA CYS A 245 13.40 -3.87 -12.12
C CYS A 245 12.18 -3.97 -11.18
N TYR A 246 12.16 -4.94 -10.27
CA TYR A 246 11.09 -5.09 -9.28
C TYR A 246 10.96 -3.88 -8.37
N ASN A 247 12.08 -3.45 -7.77
CA ASN A 247 12.12 -2.29 -6.89
C ASN A 247 11.71 -1.01 -7.62
N THR A 248 12.10 -0.89 -8.90
CA THR A 248 11.76 0.24 -9.76
C THR A 248 10.27 0.27 -10.10
N PHE A 249 9.69 -0.88 -10.45
CA PHE A 249 8.27 -0.99 -10.73
C PHE A 249 7.41 -0.66 -9.50
N ASP A 250 7.78 -1.18 -8.33
CA ASP A 250 7.07 -0.86 -7.09
C ASP A 250 7.20 0.62 -6.73
N LEU A 251 8.33 1.24 -7.07
CA LEU A 251 8.53 2.66 -6.85
C LEU A 251 7.69 3.49 -7.82
N SER A 252 7.62 3.11 -9.09
CA SER A 252 6.80 3.83 -10.07
C SER A 252 5.32 3.77 -9.70
N LEU A 253 4.82 2.63 -9.22
CA LEU A 253 3.48 2.50 -8.68
C LEU A 253 3.25 3.36 -7.43
N ALA A 254 4.20 3.38 -6.49
CA ALA A 254 4.10 4.18 -5.28
C ALA A 254 4.05 5.68 -5.60
N MET A 255 4.98 6.17 -6.43
CA MET A 255 5.02 7.56 -6.92
C MET A 255 3.73 7.94 -7.66
N PHE A 256 3.22 7.03 -8.47
CA PHE A 256 1.98 7.21 -9.19
C PHE A 256 0.73 7.07 -8.31
N GLY A 257 0.83 6.53 -7.10
CA GLY A 257 -0.27 6.37 -6.14
C GLY A 257 -0.38 7.49 -5.10
N MET A 258 0.61 8.39 -4.99
CA MET A 258 0.61 9.47 -4.01
C MET A 258 -0.47 10.53 -4.24
N GLU A 259 -0.81 11.34 -3.24
CA GLU A 259 -1.74 12.49 -3.40
C GLU A 259 -1.21 13.48 -4.45
N SER A 260 0.04 13.91 -4.30
CA SER A 260 0.80 14.67 -5.31
C SER A 260 1.62 13.68 -6.13
N MET A 261 1.32 13.55 -7.42
CA MET A 261 2.01 12.59 -8.28
C MET A 261 3.45 13.03 -8.48
N ILE A 262 4.40 12.13 -8.23
CA ILE A 262 5.82 12.37 -8.53
C ILE A 262 6.11 11.81 -9.91
N TYR A 263 6.75 12.60 -10.76
CA TYR A 263 7.11 12.21 -12.11
C TYR A 263 8.52 12.69 -12.49
N PRO A 264 9.18 11.96 -13.40
CA PRO A 264 10.48 12.36 -13.93
C PRO A 264 10.36 13.61 -14.81
N VAL A 265 11.35 14.49 -14.72
CA VAL A 265 11.44 15.74 -15.49
C VAL A 265 12.62 15.67 -16.44
N PRO A 266 12.40 15.90 -17.75
CA PRO A 266 13.49 15.92 -18.72
C PRO A 266 14.38 17.16 -18.51
N ILE A 267 15.69 16.94 -18.46
CA ILE A 267 16.70 18.01 -18.45
C ILE A 267 17.22 18.17 -19.88
N ARG A 268 17.24 19.42 -20.37
CA ARG A 268 17.78 19.73 -21.71
C ARG A 268 19.30 19.66 -21.68
N LEU A 269 19.90 19.05 -22.69
CA LEU A 269 21.34 19.11 -22.91
C LEU A 269 21.75 20.51 -23.42
N GLY A 270 23.00 20.89 -23.18
CA GLY A 270 23.59 22.17 -23.60
C GLY A 270 23.26 23.37 -22.70
N ILE A 271 22.61 23.16 -21.56
CA ILE A 271 22.33 24.22 -20.58
C ILE A 271 23.47 24.35 -19.56
N PRO A 272 23.71 25.54 -18.97
CA PRO A 272 24.66 25.71 -17.88
C PRO A 272 24.30 24.84 -16.67
N PHE A 273 25.32 24.34 -15.97
CA PHE A 273 25.13 23.63 -14.71
C PHE A 273 24.53 24.56 -13.64
N ASP A 274 23.52 24.06 -12.93
CA ASP A 274 22.88 24.75 -11.80
C ASP A 274 23.19 24.00 -10.50
N ASN A 275 24.08 24.56 -9.67
CA ASN A 275 24.51 23.97 -8.42
C ASN A 275 23.38 23.89 -7.36
N GLU A 276 22.36 24.74 -7.45
CA GLU A 276 21.23 24.68 -6.52
C GLU A 276 20.32 23.51 -6.86
N ASN A 277 20.11 23.25 -8.15
CA ASN A 277 19.09 22.31 -8.61
C ASN A 277 19.63 21.00 -9.21
N MET A 278 20.94 20.84 -9.39
CA MET A 278 21.56 19.67 -10.01
C MET A 278 22.72 19.12 -9.16
N THR A 279 23.13 17.87 -9.44
CA THR A 279 24.29 17.23 -8.82
C THR A 279 25.23 16.69 -9.87
N THR A 280 26.53 16.72 -9.60
CA THR A 280 27.57 16.27 -10.54
C THR A 280 28.41 15.12 -9.97
N PRO A 281 28.89 14.21 -10.83
CA PRO A 281 29.96 13.29 -10.50
C PRO A 281 31.29 14.01 -10.19
N GLN A 282 32.20 13.37 -9.45
CA GLN A 282 33.47 13.95 -9.01
C GLN A 282 34.38 14.50 -10.12
N LYS A 283 34.35 13.95 -11.34
CA LYS A 283 35.18 14.40 -12.48
C LYS A 283 34.45 15.31 -13.47
N SER A 284 33.24 15.77 -13.14
CA SER A 284 32.48 16.69 -13.98
C SER A 284 33.00 18.13 -13.82
N ASN A 285 32.94 18.93 -14.88
CA ASN A 285 33.28 20.35 -14.82
C ASN A 285 32.03 21.20 -14.49
N PRO A 286 31.86 21.75 -13.28
CA PRO A 286 30.65 22.48 -12.90
C PRO A 286 30.52 23.85 -13.56
N GLU A 287 31.57 24.36 -14.21
CA GLU A 287 31.51 25.60 -15.01
C GLU A 287 31.06 25.34 -16.46
N GLY A 288 30.88 24.06 -16.79
CA GLY A 288 30.56 23.56 -18.12
C GLY A 288 29.08 23.57 -18.50
N LEU A 289 28.79 22.99 -19.67
CA LEU A 289 27.43 22.74 -20.15
C LEU A 289 27.03 21.28 -19.92
N VAL A 290 25.78 21.06 -19.52
CA VAL A 290 25.19 19.74 -19.31
C VAL A 290 25.20 18.94 -20.59
N SER A 291 25.81 17.75 -20.56
CA SER A 291 26.06 16.95 -21.77
C SER A 291 25.59 15.51 -21.66
N LEU A 292 25.42 15.02 -20.44
CA LEU A 292 24.80 13.74 -20.17
C LEU A 292 23.91 13.86 -18.94
N VAL A 293 22.69 13.34 -19.04
CA VAL A 293 21.81 13.13 -17.88
C VAL A 293 22.00 11.69 -17.43
N ILE A 294 22.64 11.52 -16.28
CA ILE A 294 22.92 10.20 -15.70
C ILE A 294 21.69 9.69 -14.97
N PHE A 295 21.05 10.56 -14.19
CA PHE A 295 19.81 10.29 -13.48
C PHE A 295 18.87 11.49 -13.63
N PRO A 296 17.62 11.30 -14.06
CA PRO A 296 16.70 12.40 -14.28
C PRO A 296 16.26 13.03 -12.96
N ALA A 297 15.73 14.25 -13.03
CA ALA A 297 15.10 14.88 -11.88
C ALA A 297 13.74 14.23 -11.65
N PHE A 298 13.27 14.20 -10.41
CA PHE A 298 11.90 13.82 -10.09
C PHE A 298 11.24 14.93 -9.28
N GLN A 299 10.05 15.34 -9.67
CA GLN A 299 9.31 16.41 -9.00
C GLN A 299 7.84 16.01 -8.84
N ASP A 300 7.16 16.63 -7.88
CA ASP A 300 5.71 16.54 -7.77
C ASP A 300 4.99 17.76 -8.37
N ASP A 301 3.68 17.64 -8.59
CA ASP A 301 2.85 18.74 -9.13
C ASP A 301 2.86 19.99 -8.24
N SER A 302 3.00 19.79 -6.92
CA SER A 302 2.97 20.87 -5.93
C SER A 302 4.34 21.49 -5.63
N LYS A 303 5.42 21.01 -6.26
CA LYS A 303 6.82 21.41 -6.02
C LYS A 303 7.29 21.27 -4.56
N ASN A 304 6.64 20.40 -3.79
CA ASN A 304 7.02 20.07 -2.42
C ASN A 304 8.04 18.93 -2.36
N PHE A 305 8.20 18.19 -3.46
CA PHE A 305 9.18 17.13 -3.62
C PHE A 305 10.10 17.45 -4.81
N TYR A 306 11.41 17.37 -4.58
CA TYR A 306 12.40 17.50 -5.64
C TYR A 306 13.59 16.60 -5.39
N TYR A 307 13.78 15.62 -6.28
CA TYR A 307 14.99 14.83 -6.38
C TYR A 307 15.88 15.41 -7.47
N LYS A 308 17.06 15.89 -7.08
CA LYS A 308 17.99 16.55 -8.01
C LYS A 308 18.47 15.56 -9.07
N PRO A 309 18.54 15.97 -10.35
CA PRO A 309 19.16 15.16 -11.39
C PRO A 309 20.66 15.03 -11.12
N LYS A 310 21.22 13.89 -11.56
CA LYS A 310 22.66 13.67 -11.66
C LYS A 310 23.06 13.91 -13.10
N VAL A 311 23.88 14.93 -13.35
CA VAL A 311 24.29 15.35 -14.69
C VAL A 311 25.81 15.41 -14.80
N TRP A 312 26.33 15.16 -16.00
CA TRP A 312 27.73 15.38 -16.31
C TRP A 312 27.86 16.56 -17.28
N CYS A 313 28.87 17.39 -17.01
CA CYS A 313 29.16 18.64 -17.71
C CYS A 313 30.64 18.62 -18.17
N TYR A 314 30.90 19.12 -19.39
CA TYR A 314 32.25 19.24 -19.98
C TYR A 314 32.90 20.59 -19.71
#